data_AF-A0A2G8L9X2-F1
#
_entry.id   AF-A0A2G8L9X2-F1
#
_cell.length_a   1.000
_cell.length_b   1.000
_cell.length_c   1.000
_cell.angle_alpha   90.00
_cell.angle_beta   90.00
_cell.angle_gamma   90.00
#
_symmetry.space_group_name_H-M   'P 1'
#
loop_
_entity.id
_entity.type
_entity.pdbx_description
1 polymer ?
#
loop_
_entity_poly.entity_id
_entity_poly.type
_entity_poly.pdbx_seq_one_letter_code
_entity_poly.pdbx_strand_id
1 'polypeptide(L)'
;MTNSSDGINVDIRANGEKLETVQSFKYLGAIVTDEGSGPEILSRIAQTTSAVTKLKLIWKDRNITLRSMIRLMRSLVTSIFLCACESWTLTADIERRIQAVEMRCFRRLLNISYRDHISNQEVRNRIAQAIGPYDDLLTIVKKRKLRWYGHVTRSTGLAKTILQGTVPGGRRRGRQRKRWETTIPEWTGLKTA
;
A
#
# COMPACT_ATOMS: atom_id res chain seq x y z
N MET A 1 -9.67 15.22 -8.40
CA MET A 1 -10.87 14.76 -7.67
C MET A 1 -11.61 15.98 -7.16
N THR A 2 -12.66 16.35 -7.86
CA THR A 2 -13.67 17.28 -7.39
C THR A 2 -14.55 16.56 -6.37
N ASN A 3 -15.03 17.29 -5.37
CA ASN A 3 -15.94 16.73 -4.36
C ASN A 3 -17.39 17.11 -4.72
N SER A 4 -17.75 17.07 -6.01
CA SER A 4 -19.14 17.32 -6.40
C SER A 4 -20.01 16.22 -5.83
N SER A 5 -21.09 16.58 -5.13
CA SER A 5 -22.09 15.64 -4.63
C SER A 5 -23.01 15.14 -5.74
N ASP A 6 -23.06 15.86 -6.86
CA ASP A 6 -23.69 15.36 -8.08
C ASP A 6 -22.80 14.25 -8.64
N GLY A 7 -23.30 13.02 -8.61
CA GLY A 7 -22.65 11.89 -9.26
C GLY A 7 -22.30 12.27 -10.70
N ILE A 8 -21.20 11.73 -11.21
CA ILE A 8 -20.85 11.88 -12.63
C ILE A 8 -21.96 11.21 -13.44
N ASN A 9 -22.98 11.97 -13.84
CA ASN A 9 -24.09 11.50 -14.66
C ASN A 9 -23.70 11.64 -16.13
N VAL A 10 -22.63 10.92 -16.50
CA VAL A 10 -22.11 10.89 -17.86
C VAL A 10 -22.43 9.52 -18.43
N ASP A 11 -23.07 9.49 -19.60
CA ASP A 11 -23.37 8.25 -20.33
C ASP A 11 -22.08 7.71 -20.97
N ILE A 12 -21.27 7.00 -20.20
CA ILE A 12 -20.03 6.39 -20.69
C ILE A 12 -20.39 5.08 -21.39
N ARG A 13 -20.08 5.00 -22.69
CA ARG A 13 -20.30 3.80 -23.51
C ARG A 13 -18.98 3.19 -23.97
N ALA A 14 -18.91 1.87 -23.99
CA ALA A 14 -17.85 1.10 -24.63
C ALA A 14 -18.48 0.21 -25.70
N ASN A 15 -18.01 0.29 -26.94
CA ASN A 15 -18.57 -0.46 -28.09
C ASN A 15 -20.10 -0.33 -28.25
N GLY A 16 -20.67 0.84 -27.91
CA GLY A 16 -22.10 1.10 -27.98
C GLY A 16 -22.91 0.67 -26.74
N GLU A 17 -22.31 -0.11 -25.83
CA GLU A 17 -22.93 -0.54 -24.58
C GLU A 17 -22.66 0.46 -23.46
N LYS A 18 -23.70 0.76 -22.67
CA LYS A 18 -23.59 1.64 -21.52
C LYS A 18 -22.86 0.92 -20.38
N LEU A 19 -21.82 1.56 -19.85
CA LEU A 19 -21.08 1.03 -18.71
C LEU A 19 -21.88 1.26 -17.41
N GLU A 20 -21.98 0.21 -16.59
CA GLU A 20 -22.55 0.31 -15.25
C GLU A 20 -21.65 1.15 -14.33
N THR A 21 -22.26 2.05 -13.56
CA THR A 21 -21.55 2.82 -12.53
C THR A 21 -21.66 2.09 -11.20
N VAL A 22 -20.53 1.63 -10.67
CA VAL A 22 -20.44 0.90 -9.39
C VAL A 22 -19.60 1.67 -8.38
N GLN A 23 -19.91 1.53 -7.08
CA GLN A 23 -19.17 2.18 -5.99
C GLN A 23 -17.81 1.50 -5.71
N SER A 24 -17.73 0.18 -5.97
CA SER A 24 -16.53 -0.61 -5.75
C SER A 24 -16.36 -1.60 -6.90
N PHE A 25 -15.14 -1.69 -7.42
CA PHE A 25 -14.80 -2.61 -8.49
C PHE A 25 -13.42 -3.24 -8.25
N LYS A 26 -13.29 -4.55 -8.53
CA LYS A 26 -12.01 -5.26 -8.42
C LYS A 26 -11.36 -5.34 -9.81
N TYR A 27 -10.34 -4.53 -10.03
CA TYR A 27 -9.58 -4.50 -11.27
C TYR A 27 -8.18 -5.09 -11.08
N LEU A 28 -7.84 -6.14 -11.85
CA LEU A 28 -6.54 -6.83 -11.78
C LEU A 28 -6.10 -7.21 -10.35
N GLY A 29 -7.09 -7.53 -9.50
CA GLY A 29 -6.86 -7.89 -8.10
C GLY A 29 -6.81 -6.73 -7.12
N ALA A 30 -6.82 -5.47 -7.57
CA ALA A 30 -6.90 -4.28 -6.72
C ALA A 30 -8.34 -3.74 -6.66
N ILE A 31 -8.76 -3.29 -5.48
CA ILE A 31 -10.06 -2.69 -5.25
C ILE A 31 -9.97 -1.19 -5.56
N VAL A 32 -10.82 -0.72 -6.49
CA VAL A 32 -11.00 0.68 -6.81
C VAL A 32 -12.33 1.12 -6.20
N THR A 33 -12.29 2.20 -5.40
CA THR A 33 -13.47 2.77 -4.73
C THR A 33 -13.39 4.30 -4.71
N ASP A 34 -14.53 4.94 -4.50
CA ASP A 34 -14.64 6.39 -4.24
C ASP A 34 -14.13 6.81 -2.85
N GLU A 35 -14.02 5.86 -1.92
CA GLU A 35 -13.41 6.05 -0.59
C GLU A 35 -11.87 6.16 -0.62
N GLY A 36 -11.26 5.89 -1.78
CA GLY A 36 -9.82 5.94 -1.99
C GLY A 36 -9.12 4.62 -1.65
N SER A 37 -7.88 4.70 -1.17
CA SER A 37 -7.04 3.50 -1.00
C SER A 37 -7.30 2.70 0.28
N GLY A 38 -8.18 3.18 1.17
CA GLY A 38 -8.47 2.53 2.45
C GLY A 38 -8.96 1.08 2.28
N PRO A 39 -10.06 0.84 1.55
CA PRO A 39 -10.60 -0.50 1.33
C PRO A 39 -9.60 -1.48 0.70
N GLU A 40 -8.84 -1.04 -0.32
CA GLU A 40 -7.81 -1.86 -0.94
C GLU A 40 -6.72 -2.27 0.05
N ILE A 41 -6.21 -1.32 0.84
CA ILE A 41 -5.15 -1.60 1.80
C ILE A 41 -5.66 -2.57 2.88
N LEU A 42 -6.88 -2.38 3.39
CA LEU A 42 -7.47 -3.31 4.35
C LEU A 42 -7.61 -4.73 3.77
N SER A 43 -8.02 -4.85 2.52
CA SER A 43 -8.06 -6.13 1.80
C SER A 43 -6.66 -6.76 1.71
N ARG A 44 -5.62 -5.99 1.40
CA ARG A 44 -4.23 -6.48 1.38
C ARG A 44 -3.74 -6.92 2.75
N ILE A 45 -4.06 -6.17 3.80
CA ILE A 45 -3.76 -6.55 5.19
C ILE A 45 -4.40 -7.90 5.52
N ALA A 46 -5.65 -8.10 5.13
CA ALA A 46 -6.36 -9.36 5.35
C ALA A 46 -5.71 -10.53 4.59
N GLN A 47 -5.40 -10.33 3.30
CA GLN A 47 -4.71 -11.33 2.47
C GLN A 47 -3.33 -11.69 3.03
N THR A 48 -2.54 -10.70 3.41
CA THR A 48 -1.24 -10.87 4.08
C THR A 48 -1.38 -11.64 5.38
N THR A 49 -2.35 -11.28 6.23
CA THR A 49 -2.60 -11.97 7.50
C THR A 49 -2.99 -13.44 7.27
N SER A 50 -3.80 -13.70 6.25
CA SER A 50 -4.18 -15.06 5.84
C SER A 50 -2.96 -15.87 5.38
N ALA A 51 -2.11 -15.31 4.51
CA ALA A 51 -0.88 -15.95 4.04
C ALA A 51 0.08 -16.30 5.18
N VAL A 52 0.32 -15.35 6.10
CA VAL A 52 1.15 -15.59 7.30
C VAL A 52 0.59 -16.73 8.14
N THR A 53 -0.74 -16.80 8.26
CA THR A 53 -1.41 -17.85 9.06
C THR A 53 -1.32 -19.22 8.40
N LYS A 54 -1.47 -19.30 7.07
CA LYS A 54 -1.30 -20.56 6.32
C LYS A 54 0.12 -21.12 6.43
N LEU A 55 1.13 -20.25 6.50
CA LEU A 55 2.54 -20.63 6.62
C LEU A 55 2.99 -20.89 8.08
N LYS A 56 2.06 -21.03 9.03
CA LYS A 56 2.35 -21.21 10.47
C LYS A 56 3.32 -22.36 10.77
N LEU A 57 3.27 -23.45 10.02
CA LEU A 57 4.15 -24.59 10.22
C LEU A 57 5.61 -24.24 9.90
N ILE A 58 5.83 -23.49 8.81
CA ILE A 58 7.17 -23.01 8.41
C ILE A 58 7.75 -22.14 9.52
N TRP A 59 6.99 -21.19 10.06
CA TRP A 59 7.47 -20.28 11.11
C TRP A 59 7.82 -20.99 12.44
N LYS A 60 7.32 -22.21 12.63
CA LYS A 60 7.55 -23.02 13.83
C LYS A 60 8.64 -24.07 13.64
N ASP A 61 9.07 -24.31 12.41
CA ASP A 61 10.06 -25.33 12.11
C ASP A 61 11.46 -24.88 12.57
N ARG A 62 12.04 -25.64 13.50
CA ARG A 62 13.37 -25.35 14.05
C ARG A 62 14.51 -25.67 13.08
N ASN A 63 14.23 -26.45 12.04
CA ASN A 63 15.21 -26.80 11.01
C ASN A 63 15.43 -25.66 10.01
N ILE A 64 14.53 -24.68 9.97
CA ILE A 64 14.62 -23.53 9.06
C ILE A 64 15.29 -22.38 9.80
N THR A 65 16.39 -21.87 9.25
CA THR A 65 17.08 -20.72 9.84
C THR A 65 16.21 -19.46 9.76
N LEU A 66 16.38 -18.56 10.75
CA LEU A 66 15.69 -17.27 10.78
C LEU A 66 15.89 -16.47 9.48
N ARG A 67 17.11 -16.49 8.93
CA ARG A 67 17.45 -15.86 7.65
C ARG A 67 16.59 -16.40 6.50
N SER A 68 16.45 -17.72 6.40
CA SER A 68 15.61 -18.35 5.37
C SER A 68 14.13 -18.03 5.58
N MET A 69 13.63 -18.05 6.82
CA MET A 69 12.25 -17.64 7.13
C MET A 69 11.97 -16.20 6.70
N ILE A 70 12.90 -15.26 6.93
CA ILE A 70 12.75 -13.86 6.51
C ILE A 70 12.70 -13.75 4.98
N ARG A 71 13.51 -14.54 4.26
CA ARG A 71 13.45 -14.59 2.78
C ARG A 71 12.11 -15.14 2.28
N LEU A 72 11.55 -16.16 2.93
CA LEU A 72 10.22 -16.68 2.63
C LEU A 72 9.13 -15.65 2.91
N MET A 73 9.19 -14.96 4.05
CA MET A 73 8.27 -13.87 4.38
C MET A 73 8.29 -12.78 3.30
N ARG A 74 9.48 -12.35 2.86
CA ARG A 74 9.62 -11.34 1.80
C ARG A 74 9.07 -11.79 0.45
N SER A 75 9.35 -13.03 0.05
CA SER A 75 8.96 -13.54 -1.26
C SER A 75 7.48 -13.90 -1.35
N LEU A 76 6.90 -14.48 -0.29
CA LEU A 76 5.54 -15.02 -0.32
C LEU A 76 4.49 -14.09 0.29
N VAL A 77 4.85 -13.34 1.33
CA VAL A 77 3.89 -12.56 2.12
C VAL A 77 4.00 -11.07 1.78
N THR A 78 5.21 -10.52 1.80
CA THR A 78 5.44 -9.11 1.48
C THR A 78 5.08 -8.80 0.02
N SER A 79 5.28 -9.74 -0.91
CA SER A 79 4.86 -9.60 -2.31
C SER A 79 3.35 -9.40 -2.47
N ILE A 80 2.53 -10.16 -1.71
CA ILE A 80 1.07 -10.01 -1.69
C ILE A 80 0.68 -8.60 -1.25
N PHE A 81 1.33 -8.10 -0.20
CA PHE A 81 1.05 -6.78 0.33
C PHE A 81 1.41 -5.67 -0.65
N LEU A 82 2.58 -5.78 -1.29
CA LEU A 82 3.11 -4.75 -2.18
C LEU A 82 2.47 -4.73 -3.56
N CYS A 83 1.50 -5.61 -3.83
CA CYS A 83 0.78 -5.62 -5.10
C CYS A 83 -0.04 -4.33 -5.24
N ALA A 84 0.19 -3.59 -6.33
CA ALA A 84 -0.46 -2.33 -6.66
C ALA A 84 -0.26 -1.19 -5.62
N CYS A 85 0.73 -1.31 -4.73
CA CYS A 85 0.95 -0.31 -3.67
C CYS A 85 1.38 1.06 -4.22
N GLU A 86 1.90 1.11 -5.45
CA GLU A 86 2.25 2.35 -6.15
C GLU A 86 1.03 3.28 -6.30
N SER A 87 -0.17 2.72 -6.44
CA SER A 87 -1.43 3.47 -6.63
C SER A 87 -2.00 4.05 -5.33
N TRP A 88 -1.41 3.76 -4.17
CA TRP A 88 -2.03 4.11 -2.90
C TRP A 88 -1.80 5.55 -2.48
N THR A 89 -2.84 6.14 -1.91
CA THR A 89 -2.76 7.41 -1.19
C THR A 89 -2.46 7.14 0.28
N LEU A 90 -1.24 7.50 0.72
CA LEU A 90 -0.79 7.21 2.09
C LEU A 90 -1.17 8.36 3.04
N THR A 91 -2.14 8.10 3.90
CA THR A 91 -2.46 8.93 5.06
C THR A 91 -1.69 8.44 6.29
N ALA A 92 -1.55 9.28 7.32
CA ALA A 92 -0.87 8.89 8.55
C ALA A 92 -1.48 7.63 9.21
N ASP A 93 -2.81 7.44 9.10
CA ASP A 93 -3.46 6.22 9.59
C ASP A 93 -3.06 4.98 8.81
N ILE A 94 -3.03 5.09 7.48
CA ILE A 94 -2.57 4.03 6.60
C ILE A 94 -1.09 3.70 6.87
N GLU A 95 -0.22 4.70 7.01
CA GLU A 95 1.20 4.48 7.31
C GLU A 95 1.39 3.70 8.63
N ARG A 96 0.63 4.06 9.68
CA ARG A 96 0.61 3.32 10.96
C ARG A 96 0.15 1.87 10.78
N ARG A 97 -0.87 1.62 9.95
CA ARG A 97 -1.36 0.26 9.66
C ARG A 97 -0.34 -0.59 8.92
N ILE A 98 0.37 -0.02 7.94
CA ILE A 98 1.44 -0.71 7.21
C ILE A 98 2.53 -1.18 8.17
N GLN A 99 2.99 -0.27 9.04
CA GLN A 99 4.00 -0.60 10.06
C GLN A 99 3.47 -1.67 11.05
N ALA A 100 2.21 -1.58 11.47
CA ALA A 100 1.62 -2.56 12.37
C ALA A 100 1.55 -3.97 11.75
N VAL A 101 1.28 -4.07 10.45
CA VAL A 101 1.28 -5.36 9.75
C VAL A 101 2.67 -5.97 9.67
N GLU A 102 3.68 -5.17 9.33
CA GLU A 102 5.06 -5.64 9.36
C GLU A 102 5.45 -6.18 10.74
N MET A 103 5.14 -5.41 11.79
CA MET A 103 5.40 -5.80 13.18
C MET A 103 4.66 -7.08 13.58
N ARG A 104 3.45 -7.30 13.08
CA ARG A 104 2.69 -8.54 13.28
C ARG A 104 3.37 -9.72 12.59
N CYS A 105 3.82 -9.54 11.34
CA CYS A 105 4.53 -10.56 10.58
C CYS A 105 5.84 -10.97 11.26
N PHE A 106 6.67 -10.00 11.69
CA PHE A 106 7.93 -10.29 12.37
C PHE A 106 7.74 -10.95 13.73
N ARG A 107 6.75 -10.52 14.53
CA ARG A 107 6.45 -11.20 15.80
C ARG A 107 6.01 -12.64 15.58
N ARG A 108 5.19 -12.90 14.57
CA ARG A 108 4.78 -14.27 14.23
C ARG A 108 5.96 -15.14 13.81
N LEU A 109 6.88 -14.58 13.03
CA LEU A 109 8.08 -15.25 12.54
C LEU A 109 9.10 -15.51 13.66
N LEU A 110 9.24 -14.59 14.61
CA LEU A 110 10.10 -14.74 15.79
C LEU A 110 9.44 -15.50 16.96
N ASN A 111 8.19 -15.95 16.77
CA ASN A 111 7.36 -16.57 17.81
C ASN A 111 7.25 -15.73 19.10
N ILE A 112 7.17 -14.41 18.96
CA ILE A 112 7.03 -13.46 20.08
C ILE A 112 5.55 -13.29 20.43
N SER A 113 5.23 -13.54 21.69
CA SER A 113 3.93 -13.31 22.31
C SER A 113 3.82 -11.89 22.87
N TYR A 114 2.58 -11.43 23.08
CA TYR A 114 2.33 -10.17 23.79
C TYR A 114 2.85 -10.21 25.24
N ARG A 115 2.84 -11.40 25.87
CA ARG A 115 3.34 -11.63 27.25
C ARG A 115 4.85 -11.42 27.41
N ASP A 116 5.59 -11.43 26.30
CA ASP A 116 7.04 -11.27 26.33
C ASP A 116 7.44 -9.80 26.51
N HIS A 117 6.49 -8.85 26.43
CA HIS A 117 6.70 -7.41 26.59
C HIS A 117 7.83 -6.83 25.71
N ILE A 118 8.08 -7.44 24.55
CA ILE A 118 9.15 -7.03 23.62
C ILE A 118 8.72 -5.82 22.79
N SER A 119 9.54 -4.77 22.84
CA SER A 119 9.34 -3.52 22.10
C SER A 119 9.42 -3.71 20.58
N ASN A 120 8.78 -2.84 19.81
CA ASN A 120 8.89 -2.85 18.35
C ASN A 120 10.33 -2.64 17.88
N GLN A 121 11.11 -1.84 18.61
CA GLN A 121 12.51 -1.59 18.26
C GLN A 121 13.33 -2.88 18.39
N GLU A 122 13.13 -3.62 19.47
CA GLU A 122 13.84 -4.88 19.69
C GLU A 122 13.47 -5.94 18.65
N VAL A 123 12.20 -6.03 18.25
CA VAL A 123 11.78 -6.89 17.11
C VAL A 123 12.56 -6.53 15.84
N ARG A 124 12.69 -5.24 15.51
CA ARG A 124 13.45 -4.80 14.34
C ARG A 124 14.93 -5.11 14.45
N ASN A 125 15.51 -4.95 15.64
CA ASN A 125 16.93 -5.25 15.91
C ASN A 125 17.22 -6.73 15.65
N ARG A 126 16.37 -7.65 16.13
CA ARG A 126 16.53 -9.10 15.88
C ARG A 126 16.49 -9.45 14.39
N ILE A 127 15.60 -8.83 13.62
CA ILE A 127 15.57 -9.00 12.17
C ILE A 127 16.86 -8.45 11.55
N ALA A 128 17.28 -7.24 11.94
CA ALA A 128 18.49 -6.62 11.40
C ALA A 128 19.77 -7.43 11.73
N GLN A 129 19.86 -8.03 12.91
CA GLN A 129 20.98 -8.94 13.27
C GLN A 129 21.01 -10.17 12.36
N ALA A 130 19.85 -10.73 12.01
CA ALA A 130 19.77 -11.95 11.20
C ALA A 130 20.12 -11.74 9.72
N ILE A 131 19.81 -10.58 9.14
CA ILE A 131 19.90 -10.33 7.70
C ILE A 131 20.65 -9.05 7.31
N GLY A 132 21.12 -8.26 8.27
CA GLY A 132 21.68 -6.94 8.07
C GLY A 132 20.62 -5.84 7.94
N PRO A 133 21.05 -4.60 7.63
CA PRO A 133 20.15 -3.47 7.36
C PRO A 133 19.11 -3.82 6.29
N TYR A 134 17.88 -3.36 6.49
CA TYR A 134 16.80 -3.58 5.53
C TYR A 134 15.85 -2.39 5.48
N ASP A 135 15.16 -2.26 4.34
CA ASP A 135 14.05 -1.34 4.19
C ASP A 135 12.80 -1.93 4.84
N ASP A 136 12.19 -1.19 5.77
CA ASP A 136 10.88 -1.55 6.30
C ASP A 136 9.79 -1.46 5.22
N LEU A 137 8.66 -2.11 5.48
CA LEU A 137 7.56 -2.25 4.53
C LEU A 137 7.04 -0.89 4.03
N LEU A 138 6.93 0.11 4.90
CA LEU A 138 6.46 1.44 4.53
C LEU A 138 7.49 2.13 3.64
N THR A 139 8.79 2.01 3.97
CA THR A 139 9.88 2.51 3.14
C THR A 139 9.86 1.87 1.75
N ILE A 140 9.62 0.56 1.63
CA ILE A 140 9.49 -0.11 0.33
C ILE A 140 8.30 0.44 -0.47
N VAL A 141 7.14 0.62 0.16
CA VAL A 141 5.95 1.20 -0.49
C VAL A 141 6.26 2.61 -1.01
N LYS A 142 6.89 3.47 -0.19
CA LYS A 142 7.31 4.82 -0.58
C LYS A 142 8.29 4.79 -1.76
N LYS A 143 9.31 3.93 -1.71
CA LYS A 143 10.28 3.74 -2.82
C LYS A 143 9.61 3.29 -4.11
N ARG A 144 8.69 2.32 -4.07
CA ARG A 144 7.95 1.86 -5.25
C ARG A 144 7.08 2.95 -5.86
N LYS A 145 6.34 3.67 -5.03
CA LYS A 145 5.53 4.82 -5.45
C LYS A 145 6.38 5.92 -6.08
N LEU A 146 7.53 6.27 -5.49
CA LEU A 146 8.45 7.26 -6.05
C LEU A 146 9.10 6.80 -7.36
N ARG A 147 9.46 5.51 -7.47
CA ARG A 147 9.98 4.94 -8.72
C ARG A 147 8.95 5.00 -9.83
N TRP A 148 7.70 4.65 -9.55
CA TRP A 148 6.59 4.77 -10.49
C TRP A 148 6.34 6.22 -10.88
N TYR A 149 6.31 7.15 -9.92
CA TYR A 149 6.19 8.58 -10.18
C TYR A 149 7.29 9.08 -11.14
N GLY A 150 8.55 8.73 -10.86
CA GLY A 150 9.68 9.10 -11.72
C GLY A 150 9.57 8.51 -13.12
N HIS A 151 9.10 7.26 -13.24
CA HIS A 151 8.85 6.64 -14.54
C HIS A 151 7.75 7.38 -15.32
N VAL A 152 6.60 7.63 -14.70
CA VAL A 152 5.45 8.28 -15.35
C VAL A 152 5.77 9.71 -15.76
N THR A 153 6.46 10.48 -14.92
CA THR A 153 6.85 11.87 -15.23
C THR A 153 7.78 11.97 -16.45
N ARG A 154 8.67 11.00 -16.65
CA ARG A 154 9.53 10.90 -17.84
C ARG A 154 8.86 10.27 -19.05
N SER A 155 7.77 9.53 -18.85
CA SER A 155 7.02 8.89 -19.93
C SER A 155 6.14 9.87 -20.73
N THR A 156 5.52 9.37 -21.78
CA THR A 156 4.44 10.03 -22.53
C THR A 156 3.16 9.17 -22.46
N GLY A 157 2.02 9.75 -22.82
CA GLY A 157 0.74 9.03 -22.89
C GLY A 157 -0.17 9.20 -21.68
N LEU A 158 -1.22 8.36 -21.64
CA LEU A 158 -2.39 8.56 -20.78
C LEU A 158 -2.05 8.63 -19.29
N ALA A 159 -1.11 7.81 -18.80
CA ALA A 159 -0.73 7.79 -17.39
C ALA A 159 -0.17 9.15 -16.92
N LYS A 160 0.64 9.82 -17.75
CA LYS A 160 1.17 11.15 -17.45
C LYS A 160 0.08 12.21 -17.50
N THR A 161 -0.80 12.13 -18.49
CA THR A 161 -1.97 13.02 -18.60
C THR A 161 -2.89 12.89 -17.39
N ILE A 162 -3.16 11.67 -16.92
CA ILE A 162 -3.97 11.44 -15.71
C ILE A 162 -3.25 11.97 -14.46
N LEU A 163 -1.94 11.73 -14.34
CA LEU A 163 -1.16 12.15 -13.19
C LEU A 163 -1.08 13.69 -13.06
N GLN A 164 -0.90 14.39 -14.18
CA GLN A 164 -0.79 15.86 -14.23
C GLN A 164 -2.15 16.54 -14.42
N GLY A 165 -3.17 15.76 -14.79
CA GLY A 165 -4.51 16.25 -15.09
C GLY A 165 -5.20 16.81 -13.85
N THR A 166 -5.81 17.98 -14.03
CA THR A 166 -6.74 18.55 -13.06
C THR A 166 -8.17 18.40 -13.56
N VAL A 167 -9.11 18.14 -12.65
CA VAL A 167 -10.53 18.01 -13.00
C VAL A 167 -11.20 19.36 -12.68
N PRO A 168 -11.96 19.95 -13.62
CA PRO A 168 -12.66 21.21 -13.39
C PRO A 168 -13.64 21.11 -12.22
N GLY A 169 -13.51 22.01 -11.24
CA GLY A 169 -14.42 22.12 -10.10
C GLY A 169 -13.72 22.48 -8.79
N GLY A 170 -14.51 22.92 -7.81
CA GLY A 170 -14.02 23.33 -6.50
C GLY A 170 -13.78 22.15 -5.54
N ARG A 171 -12.98 22.39 -4.50
CA ARG A 171 -12.88 21.49 -3.34
C ARG A 171 -13.60 22.11 -2.16
N ARG A 172 -14.24 21.26 -1.34
CA ARG A 172 -14.90 21.68 -0.10
C ARG A 172 -13.91 22.44 0.80
N ARG A 173 -14.39 23.52 1.43
CA ARG A 173 -13.65 24.24 2.49
C ARG A 173 -13.53 23.36 3.74
N GLY A 174 -12.40 23.46 4.46
CA GLY A 174 -12.08 22.64 5.64
C GLY A 174 -11.04 21.56 5.37
N ARG A 175 -11.07 20.45 6.12
CA ARG A 175 -10.09 19.36 5.99
C ARG A 175 -10.29 18.60 4.68
N GLN A 176 -9.44 18.86 3.70
CA GLN A 176 -9.48 18.20 2.40
C GLN A 176 -8.93 16.76 2.47
N ARG A 177 -9.49 15.87 1.63
CA ARG A 177 -8.92 14.53 1.43
C ARG A 177 -7.53 14.66 0.80
N LYS A 178 -6.56 13.91 1.34
CA LYS A 178 -5.19 13.83 0.83
C LYS A 178 -5.21 13.27 -0.59
N ARG A 179 -4.38 13.82 -1.49
CA ARG A 179 -4.25 13.31 -2.86
C ARG A 179 -3.12 12.29 -2.93
N TRP A 180 -3.15 11.50 -3.99
CA TRP A 180 -2.03 10.64 -4.32
C TRP A 180 -0.74 11.45 -4.55
N GLU A 181 -0.81 12.57 -5.28
CA GLU A 181 0.37 13.37 -5.64
C GLU A 181 0.91 14.21 -4.48
N THR A 182 0.07 14.63 -3.52
CA THR A 182 0.49 15.50 -2.41
C THR A 182 1.49 14.81 -1.48
N THR A 183 1.54 13.48 -1.49
CA THR A 183 2.54 12.73 -0.72
C THR A 183 3.95 12.85 -1.30
N ILE A 184 4.10 13.12 -2.60
CA ILE A 184 5.40 13.20 -3.28
C ILE A 184 6.24 14.39 -2.78
N PRO A 185 5.73 15.64 -2.75
CA PRO A 185 6.47 16.78 -2.21
C PRO A 185 6.73 16.61 -0.71
N GLU A 186 5.79 16.04 0.06
CA GLU A 186 5.97 15.76 1.48
C GLU A 186 7.16 14.84 1.78
N TRP A 187 7.48 13.90 0.89
CA TRP A 187 8.58 12.95 1.09
C TRP A 187 9.90 13.41 0.49
N THR A 188 9.85 14.18 -0.59
CA THR A 188 11.05 14.54 -1.38
C THR A 188 11.48 15.99 -1.20
N GLY A 189 10.63 16.85 -0.65
CA GLY A 189 10.86 18.30 -0.59
C GLY A 189 10.78 18.99 -1.95
N LEU A 190 10.47 18.26 -3.03
CA LEU A 190 10.34 18.82 -4.38
C LEU A 190 9.04 19.61 -4.50
N LYS A 191 9.05 20.76 -5.18
CA LYS A 191 7.79 21.39 -5.63
C LYS A 191 7.24 20.59 -6.81
N THR A 192 6.01 20.10 -6.72
CA THR A 192 5.31 19.51 -7.87
C THR A 192 4.95 20.62 -8.85
N ALA A 193 5.27 20.40 -10.13
CA ALA A 193 4.98 21.32 -11.23
C ALA A 193 3.47 21.50 -11.46
#